data_AF-X0T4E3-F1
#
_entry.id   AF-X0T4E3-F1
#
_cell.length_a   1.000
_cell.length_b   1.000
_cell.length_c   1.000
_cell.angle_alpha   90.00
_cell.angle_beta   90.00
_cell.angle_gamma   90.00
#
_symmetry.space_group_name_H-M   'P 1'
#
loop_
_entity.id
_entity.type
_entity.pdbx_description
1 polymer ?
#
loop_
_entity_poly.entity_id
_entity_poly.type
_entity_poly.pdbx_seq_one_letter_code
_entity_poly.pdbx_strand_id
1 'polypeptide(L)' 'MTLAEKILAAHTDKKQVSPGEFINVRVDLILANDITAPIAIREFRRLGVDKVLYPEKIVMVADHFVPNKD' A
#
# COMPACT_ATOMS: atom_id res chain seq x y z
N MET A 1 -6.46 -12.95 20.40
CA MET A 1 -6.13 -11.88 19.45
C MET A 1 -6.16 -10.52 20.15
N THR A 2 -5.03 -9.84 20.15
CA THR A 2 -4.82 -8.41 20.35
C THR A 2 -5.57 -7.57 19.31
N LEU A 3 -5.57 -6.25 19.47
CA LEU A 3 -6.18 -5.34 18.50
C LEU A 3 -5.54 -5.47 17.11
N ALA A 4 -4.20 -5.50 17.03
CA ALA A 4 -3.47 -5.64 15.77
C ALA A 4 -3.83 -6.96 15.04
N GLU A 5 -3.85 -8.09 15.76
CA GLU A 5 -4.26 -9.38 15.19
C GLU A 5 -5.71 -9.36 14.69
N LYS A 6 -6.63 -8.69 15.41
CA LYS A 6 -8.03 -8.54 14.96
C LYS A 6 -8.13 -7.72 13.67
N ILE A 7 -7.38 -6.62 13.55
CA ILE A 7 -7.35 -5.80 12.33
C ILE A 7 -6.80 -6.61 11.15
N LEU A 8 -5.68 -7.31 11.35
CA LEU A 8 -5.10 -8.16 10.31
C LEU A 8 -6.08 -9.28 9.90
N ALA A 9 -6.66 -10.00 10.87
CA ALA A 9 -7.64 -11.06 10.60
C ALA A 9 -8.83 -10.55 9.78
N ALA A 10 -9.39 -9.39 10.13
CA ALA A 10 -10.51 -8.77 9.41
C ALA A 10 -10.21 -8.48 7.92
N HIS A 11 -8.96 -8.27 7.56
CA HIS A 11 -8.51 -8.00 6.19
C HIS A 11 -7.87 -9.23 5.52
N THR A 12 -8.11 -10.42 6.08
CA THR A 12 -7.75 -11.72 5.49
C THR A 12 -8.99 -12.61 5.36
N ASP A 13 -8.85 -13.81 4.80
CA ASP A 13 -9.92 -14.82 4.80
C ASP A 13 -9.87 -15.74 6.05
N LYS A 14 -9.09 -15.36 7.07
CA LYS A 14 -8.89 -16.13 8.30
C LYS A 14 -9.73 -15.56 9.44
N LYS A 15 -10.32 -16.44 10.26
CA LYS A 15 -11.06 -16.07 11.49
C LYS A 15 -10.15 -15.60 12.63
N GLN A 16 -8.89 -16.02 12.60
CA GLN A 16 -7.88 -15.67 13.58
C GLN A 16 -6.50 -15.68 12.94
N VAL A 17 -5.58 -14.89 13.50
CA VAL A 17 -4.16 -14.88 13.15
C VAL A 17 -3.33 -14.84 14.43
N SER A 18 -2.06 -15.23 14.34
CA SER A 18 -1.11 -15.25 15.46
C SER A 18 0.27 -14.69 15.07
N PRO A 19 1.11 -14.23 16.01
CA PRO A 19 2.42 -13.69 15.69
C PRO A 19 3.34 -14.76 15.10
N GLY A 20 4.12 -14.39 14.09
CA GLY A 20 4.99 -15.32 13.35
C GLY A 20 4.30 -16.05 12.19
N GLU A 21 3.00 -15.87 12.02
CA GLU A 21 2.24 -16.45 10.92
C GLU A 21 2.42 -15.66 9.61
N PHE A 22 2.65 -16.37 8.50
CA PHE A 22 2.63 -15.77 7.16
C PHE A 22 1.18 -15.63 6.67
N ILE A 23 0.77 -14.40 6.31
CA ILE A 23 -0.59 -14.07 5.88
C ILE A 23 -0.58 -13.15 4.66
N ASN A 24 -1.60 -13.29 3.80
CA ASN A 24 -1.92 -12.32 2.76
C ASN A 24 -3.03 -11.41 3.27
N VAL A 25 -2.83 -10.10 3.20
CA VAL A 25 -3.75 -9.07 3.71
C VAL A 25 -4.23 -8.20 2.56
N ARG A 26 -5.53 -7.92 2.51
CA ARG A 26 -6.11 -6.95 1.59
C ARG A 26 -5.75 -5.54 2.06
N VAL A 27 -5.13 -4.76 1.18
CA VAL A 27 -4.79 -3.37 1.48
C VAL A 27 -5.99 -2.47 1.16
N ASP A 28 -6.37 -1.63 2.12
CA ASP A 28 -7.51 -0.73 1.98
C ASP A 28 -7.13 0.65 1.43
N LEU A 29 -5.94 1.14 1.76
CA LEU A 29 -5.42 2.42 1.30
C LEU A 29 -3.89 2.37 1.14
N ILE A 30 -3.39 2.96 0.08
CA ILE A 30 -1.97 3.08 -0.24
C ILE A 30 -1.66 4.58 -0.32
N LEU A 31 -0.76 5.05 0.52
CA LEU A 31 -0.22 6.40 0.42
C LEU A 31 1.11 6.35 -0.34
N ALA A 32 1.26 7.20 -1.35
CA ALA A 32 2.50 7.34 -2.10
C ALA A 32 2.86 8.82 -2.20
N ASN A 33 4.05 9.18 -1.70
CA ASN A 33 4.52 10.56 -1.75
C ASN A 33 5.38 10.84 -3.00
N ASP A 34 5.69 12.11 -3.24
CA ASP A 34 6.52 12.60 -4.36
C ASP A 34 7.95 12.06 -4.39
N ILE A 35 8.49 11.50 -3.30
CA ILE A 35 9.78 10.79 -3.28
C ILE A 35 9.62 9.34 -3.74
N THR A 36 8.67 8.62 -3.16
CA THR A 36 8.56 7.16 -3.25
C THR A 36 7.67 6.69 -4.40
N ALA A 37 6.66 7.47 -4.79
CA ALA A 37 5.77 7.12 -5.87
C ALA A 37 6.49 6.97 -7.23
N PRO A 38 7.43 7.85 -7.62
CA PRO A 38 8.18 7.66 -8.88
C PRO A 38 8.98 6.37 -8.91
N ILE A 39 9.53 5.95 -7.78
CA ILE A 39 10.25 4.68 -7.63
C ILE A 39 9.30 3.51 -7.83
N ALA A 40 8.17 3.49 -7.11
CA ALA A 40 7.16 2.44 -7.24
C ALA A 40 6.63 2.35 -8.68
N ILE A 41 6.27 3.48 -9.30
CA ILE A 41 5.78 3.53 -10.70
C ILE A 41 6.78 2.91 -11.67
N ARG A 42 8.08 3.19 -11.51
CA ARG A 42 9.12 2.59 -12.35
C ARG A 42 9.19 1.06 -12.19
N GLU A 43 9.10 0.55 -10.96
CA GLU A 43 9.12 -0.90 -10.74
C GLU A 43 7.84 -1.57 -11.30
N PHE A 44 6.66 -0.96 -11.17
CA PHE A 44 5.43 -1.46 -11.81
C PHE A 44 5.58 -1.55 -13.34
N ARG A 45 6.17 -0.53 -13.98
CA ARG A 45 6.46 -0.56 -15.42
C ARG A 45 7.43 -1.67 -15.79
N ARG A 46 8.48 -1.92 -14.99
CA ARG A 46 9.42 -3.03 -15.20
C ARG A 46 8.76 -4.39 -15.12
N LEU A 47 7.74 -4.53 -14.27
CA LEU A 47 6.93 -5.74 -14.15
C LEU A 47 5.90 -5.90 -15.29
N GLY A 48 5.84 -4.97 -16.25
CA GLY A 48 4.86 -4.98 -17.33
C GLY A 48 3.44 -4.62 -16.87
N VAL A 49 3.30 -3.94 -15.73
CA VAL A 49 2.01 -3.53 -15.19
C VAL A 49 1.68 -2.12 -15.68
N ASP A 50 0.84 -2.04 -16.71
CA ASP A 50 0.45 -0.76 -17.31
C ASP A 50 -0.54 0.04 -16.45
N LYS A 51 -1.38 -0.66 -15.67
CA LYS A 51 -2.38 -0.06 -14.78
C LYS A 51 -2.47 -0.83 -13.47
N VAL A 52 -2.52 -0.08 -12.37
CA VAL A 52 -2.83 -0.62 -11.04
C VAL A 52 -4.29 -1.08 -10.99
N LEU A 53 -4.55 -2.13 -10.21
CA LEU A 53 -5.88 -2.74 -10.14
C LEU A 53 -6.92 -1.87 -9.42
N TYR A 54 -6.50 -1.12 -8.40
CA TYR A 54 -7.37 -0.30 -7.54
C TYR A 54 -6.83 1.13 -7.41
N PRO A 55 -6.92 1.96 -8.48
CA PRO A 55 -6.42 3.33 -8.43
C PRO A 55 -7.15 4.20 -7.38
N GLU A 56 -8.42 3.90 -7.08
CA GLU A 56 -9.22 4.59 -6.07
C GLU A 56 -8.72 4.39 -4.63
N LYS A 57 -7.88 3.37 -4.40
CA LYS A 57 -7.24 3.11 -3.11
C LYS A 57 -5.87 3.77 -2.96
N ILE A 58 -5.40 4.51 -3.97
CA ILE A 58 -4.08 5.13 -3.97
C ILE A 58 -4.22 6.65 -3.77
N VAL A 59 -3.60 7.16 -2.71
CA VAL A 59 -3.54 8.59 -2.40
C VAL A 59 -2.14 9.09 -2.71
N MET A 60 -2.05 10.00 -3.67
CA MET A 60 -0.81 10.67 -4.06
C MET A 60 -0.67 11.96 -3.26
N VAL A 61 0.42 12.12 -2.52
CA VAL A 61 0.68 13.32 -1.70
C VAL A 61 1.98 13.96 -2.15
N ALA A 62 1.93 15.21 -2.62
CA ALA A 62 3.11 15.97 -2.99
C ALA A 62 3.40 17.00 -1.88
N ASP A 63 4.16 16.58 -0.87
CA ASP A 63 4.46 17.35 0.32
C ASP A 63 5.95 17.64 0.53
N HIS A 64 6.86 16.91 -0.14
CA HIS A 64 8.29 17.09 0.06
C HIS A 64 8.86 18.19 -0.83
N PHE A 65 8.34 18.35 -2.05
CA PHE A 65 8.85 19.28 -3.04
C PHE A 65 7.85 20.36 -3.46
N VAL A 66 6.75 20.55 -2.70
CA VAL A 66 5.72 21.56 -2.99
C VAL A 66 5.66 22.62 -1.87
N PRO A 67 5.68 23.93 -2.19
CA PRO A 67 5.90 24.51 -3.51
C PRO A 67 7.32 24.21 -4.01
N ASN A 68 7.43 23.89 -5.29
CA ASN A 68 8.71 23.63 -5.93
C ASN A 68 9.53 24.91 -6.01
N LYS A 69 10.83 24.80 -5.74
CA LYS A 69 11.79 25.90 -5.82
C LYS A 69 12.10 26.30 -7.27
N ASP A 70 11.92 25.38 -8.21
CA ASP A 70 12.23 25.49 -9.64
C ASP A 70 10.99 25.21 -10.50
#